data_AF-A0A183I7U4-F1
#
_entry.id   AF-A0A183I7U4-F1
#
_cell.length_a   1.000
_cell.length_b   1.000
_cell.length_c   1.000
_cell.angle_alpha   90.00
_cell.angle_beta   90.00
_cell.angle_gamma   90.00
#
_symmetry.space_group_name_H-M   'P 1'
#
loop_
_entity.id
_entity.type
_entity.pdbx_description
1 polymer ?
#
loop_
_entity_poly.entity_id
_entity_poly.type
_entity_poly.pdbx_seq_one_letter_code
_entity_poly.pdbx_strand_id
1 'polypeptide(L)'
;FLFFYIFQNSDGIIFNKGHGIALLVEHIRCKLSDGKILVCGDSESDLPMVEVCLGRNPRNVYTIWVTERQDLKEKVLSLCGRYGNKNVAFVSCPEVLLGAMAQATIREISIVRPRHKPPRKSIC
;
A
#
# COMPACT_ATOMS: atom_id res chain seq x y z
N PHE A 1 7.92 3.83 -2.95
CA PHE A 1 6.73 4.65 -2.68
C PHE A 1 6.63 5.71 -3.75
N LEU A 2 5.70 5.59 -4.70
CA LEU A 2 5.40 6.69 -5.62
C LEU A 2 4.39 7.60 -4.93
N PHE A 3 4.76 8.86 -4.73
CA PHE A 3 3.85 9.90 -4.26
C PHE A 3 3.18 10.55 -5.47
N PHE A 4 1.86 10.46 -5.55
CA PHE A 4 1.07 11.23 -6.51
C PHE A 4 0.42 12.40 -5.77
N TYR A 5 0.35 13.57 -6.40
CA TYR A 5 -0.34 14.75 -5.89
C TYR A 5 -1.56 15.06 -6.78
N ILE A 6 -2.58 15.71 -6.20
CA ILE A 6 -3.70 16.25 -6.98
C ILE A 6 -3.24 17.53 -7.67
N PHE A 7 -3.52 17.64 -8.97
CA PHE A 7 -3.26 18.84 -9.76
C PHE A 7 -4.56 19.25 -10.46
N GLN A 8 -4.91 20.53 -10.39
CA GLN A 8 -6.05 21.07 -11.15
C GLN A 8 -5.50 21.96 -12.26
N ASN A 9 -5.82 21.62 -13.51
CA ASN A 9 -5.41 22.45 -14.63
C ASN A 9 -6.39 23.62 -14.81
N SER A 10 -5.92 24.70 -15.44
CA SER A 10 -6.69 25.92 -15.74
C SER A 10 -7.95 25.67 -16.59
N ASP A 11 -8.00 24.53 -17.30
CA ASP A 11 -9.13 24.09 -18.13
C ASP A 11 -10.26 23.40 -17.32
N GLY A 12 -10.17 23.38 -15.98
CA GLY A 12 -11.18 22.77 -15.11
C GLY A 12 -11.11 21.25 -15.00
N ILE A 13 -10.18 20.60 -15.71
CA ILE A 13 -9.93 19.15 -15.59
C ILE A 13 -9.17 18.89 -14.28
N ILE A 14 -9.81 18.16 -13.37
CA ILE A 14 -9.21 17.77 -12.08
C ILE A 14 -8.39 16.48 -12.29
N PHE A 15 -7.07 16.60 -12.19
CA PHE A 15 -6.17 15.46 -12.22
C PHE A 15 -5.93 14.94 -10.80
N ASN A 16 -6.57 13.81 -10.46
CA ASN A 16 -6.43 13.17 -9.15
C ASN A 16 -5.34 12.08 -9.17
N LYS A 17 -4.98 11.58 -7.98
CA LYS A 17 -3.97 10.53 -7.81
C LYS A 17 -4.35 9.22 -8.53
N GLY A 18 -5.64 8.93 -8.70
CA GLY A 18 -6.13 7.79 -9.47
C GLY A 18 -5.80 7.89 -10.96
N HIS A 19 -5.94 9.08 -11.55
CA HIS A 19 -5.51 9.34 -12.93
C HIS A 19 -4.00 9.13 -13.10
N GLY A 20 -3.19 9.55 -12.11
CA GLY A 20 -1.75 9.28 -12.06
C GLY A 20 -1.41 7.79 -12.12
N ILE A 21 -2.09 6.97 -11.31
CA ILE A 21 -1.93 5.50 -11.36
C ILE A 21 -2.35 4.94 -12.72
N ALA A 22 -3.48 5.38 -13.27
CA ALA A 22 -3.95 4.90 -14.57
C ALA A 22 -2.92 5.16 -15.69
N LEU A 23 -2.36 6.36 -15.75
CA LEU A 23 -1.30 6.72 -16.71
C LEU A 23 -0.01 5.93 -16.48
N LEU A 24 0.40 5.76 -15.22
CA LEU A 24 1.62 5.02 -14.88
C LEU A 24 1.53 3.56 -15.33
N VAL A 25 0.39 2.92 -15.08
CA VAL A 25 0.10 1.53 -15.46
C VAL A 25 0.21 1.34 -16.96
N GLU A 26 -0.31 2.29 -17.72
CA GLU A 26 -0.22 2.32 -19.18
C GLU A 26 1.23 2.44 -19.67
N HIS A 27 2.02 3.34 -19.07
CA HIS A 27 3.40 3.60 -19.49
C HIS A 27 4.39 2.49 -19.08
N ILE A 28 4.25 1.94 -17.87
CA ILE A 28 5.19 0.94 -17.32
C ILE A 28 4.83 -0.48 -17.77
N ARG A 29 3.70 -0.68 -18.47
CA ARG A 29 3.15 -2.00 -18.85
C ARG A 29 3.01 -2.94 -17.65
N CYS A 30 2.72 -2.39 -16.48
CA CYS A 30 2.47 -3.16 -15.26
C CYS A 30 1.01 -3.64 -15.28
N LYS A 31 0.76 -4.95 -15.14
CA LYS A 31 -0.61 -5.47 -15.09
C LYS A 31 -1.12 -5.45 -13.65
N LEU A 32 -1.96 -4.47 -13.32
CA LEU A 32 -2.65 -4.45 -12.02
C LEU A 32 -3.62 -5.62 -11.82
N SER A 33 -4.00 -6.32 -12.88
CA SER A 33 -4.87 -7.50 -12.82
C SER A 33 -4.19 -8.74 -12.26
N ASP A 34 -2.86 -8.75 -12.14
CA ASP A 34 -2.09 -9.91 -11.68
C ASP A 34 -1.20 -9.54 -10.49
N GLY A 35 -1.16 -10.39 -9.48
CA GLY A 35 -0.43 -10.16 -8.23
C GLY A 35 -1.17 -9.35 -7.15
N LYS A 36 -0.45 -9.06 -6.07
CA LYS A 36 -0.93 -8.31 -4.90
C LYS A 36 -0.51 -6.85 -5.00
N ILE A 37 -1.44 -5.94 -4.76
CA ILE A 37 -1.21 -4.49 -4.79
C ILE A 37 -1.29 -3.98 -3.36
N LEU A 38 -0.26 -3.27 -2.89
CA LEU A 38 -0.29 -2.55 -1.62
C LEU A 38 -0.39 -1.05 -1.89
N VAL A 39 -1.46 -0.41 -1.42
CA VAL A 39 -1.67 1.04 -1.49
C VAL A 39 -1.58 1.63 -0.09
N CYS A 40 -0.82 2.70 0.08
CA CYS A 40 -0.76 3.44 1.35
C CYS A 40 -1.36 4.83 1.16
N GLY A 41 -2.15 5.29 2.13
CA GLY A 41 -2.74 6.62 2.11
C GLY A 41 -2.83 7.21 3.51
N ASP A 42 -2.93 8.53 3.60
CA ASP A 42 -3.07 9.28 4.85
C ASP A 42 -4.26 10.25 4.80
N SER A 43 -4.73 10.57 3.60
CA SER A 43 -5.72 11.62 3.35
C SER A 43 -6.80 11.17 2.37
N GLU A 44 -7.92 11.89 2.33
CA GLU A 44 -9.00 11.60 1.37
C GLU A 44 -8.55 11.70 -0.10
N SER A 45 -7.50 12.47 -0.37
CA SER A 45 -6.93 12.61 -1.70
C SER A 45 -6.37 11.29 -2.27
N ASP A 46 -6.15 10.28 -1.40
CA ASP A 46 -5.66 8.95 -1.76
C ASP A 46 -6.79 7.96 -2.11
N LEU A 47 -8.05 8.27 -1.78
CA LEU A 47 -9.19 7.39 -2.08
C LEU A 47 -9.32 7.05 -3.57
N PRO A 48 -9.16 8.00 -4.52
CA PRO A 48 -9.20 7.68 -5.95
C PRO A 48 -8.11 6.69 -6.38
N MET A 49 -6.96 6.68 -5.69
CA MET A 49 -5.88 5.72 -5.96
C MET A 49 -6.33 4.29 -5.65
N VAL A 50 -6.96 4.10 -4.50
CA VAL A 50 -7.50 2.81 -4.06
C VAL A 50 -8.65 2.37 -4.97
N GLU A 51 -9.53 3.29 -5.37
CA GLU A 51 -10.66 2.98 -6.24
C GLU A 51 -10.22 2.44 -7.61
N VAL A 52 -9.22 3.07 -8.24
CA VAL A 52 -8.64 2.60 -9.51
C VAL A 52 -8.05 1.19 -9.38
N CYS A 53 -7.35 0.91 -8.27
CA CYS A 53 -6.78 -0.40 -8.01
C CYS A 53 -7.86 -1.46 -7.77
N LEU A 54 -8.86 -1.15 -6.93
CA LEU A 54 -9.98 -2.05 -6.63
C LEU A 54 -10.83 -2.37 -7.86
N GLY A 55 -11.06 -1.39 -8.74
CA GLY A 55 -11.79 -1.59 -9.99
C GLY A 55 -11.11 -2.56 -10.95
N ARG A 56 -9.79 -2.75 -10.83
CA ARG A 56 -9.02 -3.69 -11.66
C ARG A 56 -8.75 -5.03 -10.99
N ASN A 57 -8.59 -5.06 -9.67
CA ASN A 57 -8.23 -6.26 -8.92
C ASN A 57 -8.85 -6.25 -7.51
N PRO A 58 -10.16 -6.45 -7.39
CA PRO A 58 -10.89 -6.21 -6.14
C PRO A 58 -10.47 -7.14 -5.00
N ARG A 59 -9.87 -8.32 -5.29
CA ARG A 59 -9.50 -9.31 -4.27
C ARG A 59 -8.07 -9.19 -3.76
N ASN A 60 -7.13 -8.69 -4.57
CA ASN A 60 -5.71 -8.69 -4.23
C ASN A 60 -5.14 -7.28 -3.97
N VAL A 61 -6.00 -6.29 -3.79
CA VAL A 61 -5.61 -4.98 -3.25
C VAL A 61 -5.60 -5.06 -1.73
N TYR A 62 -4.53 -4.57 -1.14
CA TYR A 62 -4.30 -4.36 0.29
C TYR A 62 -4.08 -2.88 0.50
N THR A 63 -4.67 -2.30 1.54
CA THR A 63 -4.50 -0.87 1.82
C THR A 63 -4.11 -0.63 3.26
N ILE A 64 -3.08 0.21 3.48
CA ILE A 64 -2.68 0.67 4.82
C ILE A 64 -2.93 2.17 4.91
N TRP A 65 -3.67 2.58 5.93
CA TRP A 65 -4.04 3.97 6.14
C TRP A 65 -3.42 4.53 7.40
N VAL A 66 -2.63 5.59 7.26
CA VAL A 66 -2.00 6.30 8.38
C VAL A 66 -2.95 7.39 8.83
N THR A 67 -3.86 7.06 9.75
CA THR A 67 -4.83 8.03 10.25
C THR A 67 -5.47 7.60 11.56
N GLU A 68 -5.73 8.58 12.43
CA GLU A 68 -6.57 8.40 13.60
C GLU A 68 -8.02 8.83 13.36
N ARG A 69 -8.26 9.62 12.29
CA ARG A 69 -9.56 10.23 12.03
C ARG A 69 -10.61 9.18 11.65
N GLN A 70 -11.72 9.17 12.37
CA GLN A 70 -12.77 8.16 12.21
C GLN A 70 -13.57 8.33 10.92
N ASP A 71 -13.78 9.57 10.48
CA ASP A 71 -14.45 9.90 9.20
C ASP A 71 -13.71 9.31 7.99
N LEU A 72 -12.38 9.39 7.97
CA LEU A 72 -11.56 8.80 6.92
C LEU A 72 -11.60 7.28 6.97
N LYS A 73 -11.52 6.68 8.16
CA LYS A 73 -11.62 5.21 8.33
C LYS A 73 -12.93 4.68 7.76
N GLU A 74 -14.04 5.35 8.03
CA GLU A 74 -15.36 4.98 7.51
C GLU A 74 -15.45 5.11 5.99
N LYS A 75 -14.94 6.21 5.41
CA LYS A 75 -14.87 6.38 3.95
C LYS A 75 -14.06 5.27 3.28
N VAL A 76 -12.92 4.90 3.85
CA VAL A 76 -12.07 3.81 3.36
C VAL A 76 -12.78 2.46 3.45
N LEU A 77 -13.34 2.13 4.61
CA LEU A 77 -14.06 0.87 4.82
C LEU A 77 -15.27 0.75 3.89
N SER A 78 -16.02 1.84 3.71
CA SER A 78 -17.14 1.91 2.77
C SER A 78 -16.67 1.68 1.33
N LEU A 79 -15.60 2.36 0.90
CA LEU A 79 -15.03 2.18 -0.43
C LEU A 79 -14.58 0.73 -0.66
N CYS A 80 -13.77 0.16 0.22
CA CYS A 80 -13.33 -1.23 0.10
C CYS A 80 -14.49 -2.22 0.17
N GLY A 81 -15.48 -1.96 1.02
CA GLY A 81 -16.70 -2.76 1.16
C GLY A 81 -17.54 -2.80 -0.12
N ARG A 82 -17.65 -1.70 -0.86
CA ARG A 82 -18.34 -1.65 -2.17
C ARG A 82 -17.76 -2.63 -3.18
N TYR A 83 -16.47 -2.93 -3.09
CA TYR A 83 -15.77 -3.89 -3.95
C TYR A 83 -15.60 -5.29 -3.31
N GLY A 84 -16.21 -5.53 -2.14
CA GLY A 84 -16.09 -6.79 -1.40
C GLY A 84 -14.68 -7.05 -0.84
N ASN A 85 -13.85 -6.03 -0.71
CA ASN A 85 -12.48 -6.13 -0.22
C ASN A 85 -12.41 -5.89 1.29
N LYS A 86 -11.73 -6.78 2.01
CA LYS A 86 -11.54 -6.72 3.47
C LYS A 86 -10.08 -6.48 3.88
N ASN A 87 -9.19 -6.26 2.93
CA ASN A 87 -7.75 -6.15 3.15
C ASN A 87 -7.36 -4.71 3.52
N VAL A 88 -7.90 -4.21 4.62
CA VAL A 88 -7.69 -2.84 5.10
C VAL A 88 -7.00 -2.88 6.46
N ALA A 89 -5.95 -2.09 6.63
CA ALA A 89 -5.29 -1.87 7.90
C ALA A 89 -5.17 -0.37 8.19
N PHE A 90 -5.25 0.00 9.46
CA PHE A 90 -5.09 1.37 9.94
C PHE A 90 -3.93 1.42 10.92
N VAL A 91 -3.12 2.46 10.82
CA VAL A 91 -2.02 2.76 11.75
C VAL A 91 -2.13 4.22 12.19
N SER A 92 -1.68 4.52 13.40
CA SER A 92 -1.73 5.89 13.95
C SER A 92 -0.69 6.80 13.30
N CYS A 93 0.50 6.28 13.01
CA CYS A 93 1.61 7.08 12.48
C CYS A 93 2.50 6.28 11.50
N PRO A 94 3.26 6.98 10.63
CA PRO A 94 4.11 6.34 9.62
C PRO A 94 5.21 5.43 10.20
N GLU A 95 5.67 5.70 11.42
CA GLU A 95 6.75 4.95 12.10
C GLU A 95 6.35 3.51 12.34
N VAL A 96 5.08 3.24 12.64
CA VAL A 96 4.57 1.87 12.80
C VAL A 96 4.69 1.10 11.49
N LEU A 97 4.35 1.75 10.36
CA LEU A 97 4.50 1.16 9.04
C LEU A 97 5.98 0.94 8.68
N LEU A 98 6.84 1.91 8.96
CA LEU A 98 8.29 1.80 8.75
C LEU A 98 8.89 0.66 9.58
N GLY A 99 8.51 0.54 10.86
CA GLY A 99 8.95 -0.54 11.74
C GLY A 99 8.48 -1.91 11.28
N ALA A 100 7.23 -2.02 10.83
CA ALA A 100 6.69 -3.25 10.25
C ALA A 100 7.44 -3.68 8.99
N MET A 101 7.75 -2.73 8.09
CA MET A 101 8.55 -3.00 6.90
C MET A 101 9.98 -3.42 7.25
N ALA A 102 10.64 -2.73 8.18
CA ALA A 102 11.98 -3.09 8.63
C ALA A 102 12.02 -4.52 9.19
N GLN A 103 11.01 -4.89 9.99
CA GLN A 103 10.88 -6.25 10.51
C GLN A 103 10.63 -7.29 9.41
N ALA A 104 9.78 -6.99 8.43
CA ALA A 104 9.56 -7.88 7.29
C ALA A 104 10.87 -8.13 6.53
N THR A 105 11.63 -7.08 6.24
CA THR A 105 12.94 -7.16 5.57
C THR A 105 13.95 -7.99 6.38
N ILE A 106 14.04 -7.78 7.71
CA ILE A 106 14.95 -8.55 8.56
C ILE A 106 14.60 -10.04 8.54
N ARG A 107 13.31 -10.38 8.61
CA ARG A 107 12.84 -11.77 8.56
C ARG A 107 13.21 -12.42 7.23
N GLU A 108 12.98 -11.72 6.13
CA GLU A 108 13.28 -12.21 4.79
C GLU A 108 14.79 -12.46 4.60
N ILE A 109 15.64 -11.52 5.02
CA ILE A 109 17.11 -11.68 5.01
C ILE A 109 17.57 -12.82 5.92
N SER A 110 16.96 -12.97 7.10
CA SER A 110 17.32 -14.01 8.07
C SER A 110 16.93 -15.43 7.61
N ILE A 111 15.88 -15.54 6.79
CA ILE A 111 15.46 -16.82 6.17
C ILE A 111 16.43 -17.18 5.04
N VAL A 112 16.83 -16.21 4.21
CA VAL A 112 17.74 -16.43 3.07
C VAL A 112 19.19 -16.66 3.53
N ARG A 113 19.59 -16.12 4.68
CA ARG A 113 20.90 -16.36 5.30
C ARG A 113 20.71 -17.02 6.67
N PRO A 114 20.51 -18.34 6.75
CA PRO A 114 20.52 -19.02 8.03
C PRO A 114 21.85 -18.73 8.72
N ARG A 115 21.79 -18.18 9.93
CA ARG A 115 22.99 -17.90 10.72
C ARG A 115 23.80 -19.18 10.82
N HIS A 116 24.99 -19.20 10.23
CA HIS A 116 25.94 -20.29 10.44
C HIS A 116 26.24 -20.30 11.95
N LYS A 117 25.71 -21.28 12.68
CA LYS A 117 26.13 -21.49 14.07
C LYS A 117 27.62 -21.83 13.99
N PRO A 118 28.52 -21.06 14.64
CA PRO A 118 29.89 -21.51 14.77
C PRO A 118 29.87 -22.83 15.55
N PRO A 119 30.71 -23.81 15.20
CA PRO A 119 30.77 -25.08 15.92
C PRO A 119 31.04 -24.80 17.40
N ARG A 120 30.24 -25.42 18.28
CA ARG A 120 30.54 -25.42 19.72
C ARG A 120 31.92 -26.05 19.88
N LYS A 121 32.92 -25.26 20.30
CA LYS A 121 34.15 -25.83 20.83
C LYS A 121 33.77 -26.54 22.13
N SER A 122 33.75 -27.87 22.11
CA SER A 122 33.83 -28.66 23.33
C SER A 122 35.17 -28.33 23.97
N ILE A 123 35.12 -27.63 25.11
CA ILE A 123 36.27 -27.49 25.98
C ILE A 123 36.34 -28.81 26.74
N CYS A 124 37.24 -29.69 26.31
CA CYS A 124 37.74 -30.84 27.07
C CYS A 124 39.19 -30.53 27.45
#